data_AF-A0A0S2W1C1-F1
#
_entry.id   AF-A0A0S2W1C1-F1
#
_cell.length_a   1.000
_cell.length_b   1.000
_cell.length_c   1.000
_cell.angle_alpha   90.00
_cell.angle_beta   90.00
_cell.angle_gamma   90.00
#
_symmetry.space_group_name_H-M   'P 1'
#
loop_
_entity.id
_entity.type
_entity.pdbx_description
1 polymer ?
#
loop_
_entity_poly.entity_id
_entity_poly.type
_entity_poly.pdbx_seq_one_letter_code
_entity_poly.pdbx_strand_id
1 'polypeptide(L)' 'MEYYGHIDSGTPSLTISLLPGYRGLGIGTQLLNSLLFLLRENGYLRASLSVQRENPSLRLYERAGFQILEE' A
#
# COMPACT_ATOMS: atom_id res chain seq x y z
N MET A 1 12.89 -11.04 -12.02
CA MET A 1 13.11 -10.76 -10.58
C MET A 1 11.77 -10.39 -10.00
N GLU A 2 11.13 -11.34 -9.31
CA GLU A 2 9.93 -11.06 -8.54
C GLU A 2 10.39 -10.42 -7.23
N TYR A 3 10.03 -9.16 -7.02
CA TYR A 3 10.28 -8.46 -5.76
C TYR A 3 9.06 -8.66 -4.85
N TYR A 4 9.29 -8.63 -3.53
CA TYR A 4 8.21 -8.78 -2.55
C TYR A 4 7.06 -7.80 -2.82
N GLY A 5 5.83 -8.33 -2.84
CA GLY A 5 4.63 -7.58 -3.17
C GLY A 5 4.16 -7.72 -4.61
N HIS A 6 4.90 -8.38 -5.51
CA HIS A 6 4.37 -8.78 -6.82
C HIS A 6 3.44 -10.00 -6.69
N ILE A 7 2.23 -9.93 -7.26
CA ILE A 7 1.26 -11.05 -7.26
C ILE A 7 1.03 -11.56 -8.69
N ASP A 8 0.83 -10.64 -9.64
CA ASP A 8 0.68 -10.92 -11.07
C ASP A 8 0.87 -9.64 -11.89
N SER A 9 0.81 -9.75 -13.22
CA SER A 9 0.98 -8.63 -14.15
C SER A 9 -0.15 -7.59 -14.14
N GLY A 10 -1.35 -7.95 -13.66
CA GLY A 10 -2.51 -7.07 -13.57
C GLY A 10 -2.62 -6.32 -12.24
N THR A 11 -1.76 -6.65 -11.27
CA THR A 11 -1.80 -6.13 -9.91
C THR A 11 -0.61 -5.21 -9.65
N PRO A 12 -0.79 -3.88 -9.69
CA PRO A 12 0.29 -2.95 -9.36
C PRO A 12 0.74 -3.11 -7.91
N SER A 13 2.06 -3.22 -7.74
CA SER A 13 2.70 -3.21 -6.42
C SER A 13 3.07 -1.78 -6.01
N LEU A 14 2.77 -1.44 -4.76
CA LEU A 14 2.92 -0.09 -4.22
C LEU A 14 4.13 0.02 -3.31
N THR A 15 4.68 1.23 -3.25
CA THR A 15 5.70 1.61 -2.26
C THR A 15 5.43 3.04 -1.83
N ILE A 16 5.22 3.24 -0.53
CA ILE A 16 4.95 4.55 0.07
C ILE A 16 5.91 4.74 1.24
N SER A 17 6.54 5.90 1.31
CA SER A 17 7.39 6.27 2.43
C SER A 17 7.15 7.71 2.83
N LEU A 18 7.16 7.96 4.15
CA LEU A 18 7.12 9.30 4.72
C LEU A 18 8.37 9.51 5.57
N LEU A 19 8.95 10.71 5.42
CA LEU A 19 10.00 11.20 6.29
C LEU A 19 9.49 11.22 7.75
N PRO A 20 10.35 10.90 8.74
CA PRO A 20 9.93 10.78 10.14
C PRO A 20 9.10 11.95 10.68
N GLY A 21 9.47 13.19 10.33
CA GLY A 21 8.76 14.40 10.77
C GLY A 21 7.35 14.60 10.18
N TYR A 22 6.95 13.78 9.20
CA TYR A 22 5.64 13.86 8.54
C TYR A 22 4.73 12.68 8.90
N ARG A 23 5.15 11.81 9.83
CA ARG A 23 4.36 10.67 10.29
C ARG A 23 3.37 11.09 11.36
N GLY A 24 2.28 10.33 11.51
CA GLY A 24 1.25 10.62 12.51
C GLY A 24 0.31 11.79 12.17
N LEU A 25 0.54 12.49 11.06
CA LEU A 25 -0.25 13.64 10.61
C LEU A 25 -1.40 13.28 9.65
N GLY A 26 -1.69 11.98 9.45
CA GLY A 26 -2.71 11.51 8.49
C GLY A 26 -2.28 11.54 7.01
N ILE A 27 -1.10 12.07 6.69
CA ILE A 27 -0.58 12.20 5.31
C ILE A 27 -0.53 10.85 4.59
N GLY A 28 -0.07 9.79 5.27
CA GLY A 28 0.04 8.45 4.67
C GLY A 28 -1.32 7.89 4.24
N THR A 29 -2.37 8.17 5.01
CA THR A 29 -3.75 7.79 4.69
C THR A 29 -4.26 8.55 3.48
N GLN A 30 -4.01 9.86 3.42
CA GLN A 30 -4.42 10.67 2.27
C GLN A 30 -3.69 10.23 0.99
N LEU A 31 -2.37 9.99 1.07
CA LEU A 31 -1.59 9.49 -0.07
C LEU A 31 -2.11 8.13 -0.55
N LEU A 32 -2.30 7.18 0.36
CA LEU A 32 -2.80 5.85 0.01
C LEU A 32 -4.18 5.91 -0.65
N ASN A 33 -5.12 6.66 -0.06
CA ASN A 33 -6.46 6.78 -0.62
C ASN A 33 -6.47 7.43 -2.00
N SER A 34 -5.71 8.50 -2.20
CA SER A 34 -5.58 9.16 -3.50
C SER A 34 -4.97 8.21 -4.55
N LEU A 35 -3.99 7.41 -4.16
CA LEU A 35 -3.35 6.46 -5.06
C LEU A 35 -4.28 5.29 -5.42
N LEU A 36 -5.00 4.73 -4.45
CA LEU A 36 -6.02 3.71 -4.70
C LEU A 36 -7.16 4.24 -5.60
N PHE A 37 -7.57 5.50 -5.38
CA PHE A 37 -8.54 6.16 -6.25
C PHE A 37 -8.02 6.27 -7.69
N LEU A 38 -6.78 6.73 -7.87
CA LEU A 38 -6.16 6.83 -9.19
C LEU A 38 -6.08 5.46 -9.89
N LEU A 39 -5.68 4.41 -9.17
CA LEU A 39 -5.62 3.06 -9.74
C LEU A 39 -7.00 2.59 -10.21
N ARG A 40 -8.03 2.83 -9.41
CA ARG A 40 -9.41 2.49 -9.77
C ARG A 40 -9.86 3.22 -11.04
N GLU A 41 -9.59 4.53 -11.13
CA GLU A 41 -9.91 5.33 -12.33
C GLU A 41 -9.19 4.82 -13.58
N ASN A 42 -8.02 4.20 -13.42
CA ASN A 42 -7.26 3.57 -14.50
C ASN A 42 -7.65 2.10 -14.76
N GLY A 43 -8.71 1.59 -14.13
CA GLY A 43 -9.25 0.26 -14.39
C GLY A 43 -8.58 -0.89 -13.64
N TYR A 44 -7.70 -0.60 -12.68
CA TYR A 44 -7.09 -1.65 -11.84
C TYR A 44 -8.08 -2.14 -10.79
N LEU A 45 -8.20 -3.47 -10.67
CA LEU A 45 -9.14 -4.12 -9.74
C LEU A 45 -8.58 -4.24 -8.31
N ARG A 46 -7.24 -4.29 -8.18
CA ARG A 46 -6.54 -4.47 -6.92
C ARG A 46 -5.14 -3.86 -6.97
N ALA A 47 -4.54 -3.72 -5.81
CA ALA A 47 -3.14 -3.33 -5.63
C ALA A 47 -2.52 -4.21 -4.54
N SER A 48 -1.20 -4.34 -4.56
CA SER A 48 -0.44 -5.10 -3.57
C SER A 48 0.68 -4.25 -2.99
N LEU A 49 1.21 -4.67 -1.85
CA LEU A 49 2.39 -4.08 -1.23
C LEU A 49 3.03 -5.09 -0.30
N SER A 50 4.32 -4.90 -0.02
CA SER A 50 5.01 -5.61 1.05
C SER A 50 5.30 -4.65 2.20
N VAL A 51 5.14 -5.13 3.42
CA VAL A 51 5.39 -4.36 4.65
C VAL A 51 5.98 -5.28 5.70
N GLN A 52 7.01 -4.81 6.41
CA GLN A 52 7.55 -5.53 7.56
C GLN A 52 6.55 -5.54 8.70
N ARG A 53 6.45 -6.66 9.44
CA ARG A 53 5.50 -6.82 10.56
C ARG A 53 5.68 -5.76 11.64
N GLU A 54 6.91 -5.30 11.86
CA GLU A 54 7.27 -4.29 12.84
C GLU A 54 6.94 -2.86 12.37
N ASN A 55 6.58 -2.69 11.09
CA ASN A 55 6.30 -1.37 10.54
C ASN A 55 4.94 -0.85 11.05
N PRO A 56 4.88 0.33 11.70
CA PRO A 56 3.62 0.90 12.19
C PRO A 56 2.56 1.13 11.12
N SER A 57 2.96 1.17 9.85
CA SER A 57 2.08 1.34 8.69
C SER A 57 1.23 0.10 8.41
N LEU A 58 1.52 -1.06 9.01
CA LEU A 58 0.69 -2.27 8.88
C LEU A 58 -0.79 -1.96 9.20
N ARG A 59 -1.03 -1.26 10.32
CA ARG A 59 -2.39 -0.86 10.73
C ARG A 59 -3.06 0.11 9.75
N LEU A 60 -2.28 0.91 9.01
CA LEU A 60 -2.82 1.77 7.97
C LEU A 60 -3.35 0.93 6.80
N TYR A 61 -2.57 -0.06 6.36
CA TYR A 61 -2.94 -0.93 5.25
C TYR A 61 -4.15 -1.82 5.60
N GLU A 62 -4.18 -2.40 6.80
CA GLU A 62 -5.34 -3.15 7.30
C GLU A 62 -6.62 -2.30 7.31
N ARG A 63 -6.54 -1.06 7.82
CA ARG A 63 -7.67 -0.12 7.81
C ARG A 63 -8.11 0.32 6.43
N ALA A 64 -7.19 0.32 5.46
CA ALA A 64 -7.49 0.60 4.06
C ALA A 64 -8.08 -0.62 3.32
N GLY A 65 -8.18 -1.78 3.98
CA GLY A 65 -8.79 -3.00 3.44
C GLY A 65 -7.81 -3.97 2.79
N PHE A 66 -6.50 -3.78 2.94
CA PHE A 66 -5.52 -4.78 2.53
C PHE A 66 -5.63 -6.04 3.39
N GLN A 67 -5.37 -7.18 2.78
CA GLN A 67 -5.36 -8.49 3.43
C GLN A 67 -3.98 -9.13 3.28
N ILE A 68 -3.57 -9.91 4.29
CA ILE A 68 -2.30 -10.65 4.26
C ILE A 68 -2.46 -11.82 3.29
N LEU A 69 -1.59 -11.88 2.28
CA LEU A 69 -1.53 -12.99 1.32
C LEU A 69 -0.38 -13.96 1.62
N GLU A 70 0.76 -13.44 2.06
CA GLU A 70 1.98 -14.18 2.36
C GLU A 70 2.75 -13.43 3.48
N GLU A 71 3.44 -14.17 4.35
CA GLU A 71 4.24 -13.67 5.48
C GLU A 71 5.73 -13.90 5.32
#